data_AF-A0A1L7NZR4-F1
#
_entry.id   AF-A0A1L7NZR4-F1
#
_cell.length_a   1.000
_cell.length_b   1.000
_cell.length_c   1.000
_cell.angle_alpha   90.00
_cell.angle_beta   90.00
_cell.angle_gamma   90.00
#
_symmetry.space_group_name_H-M   'P 1'
#
loop_
_entity.id
_entity.type
_entity.pdbx_description
1 polymer ?
#
loop_
_entity_poly.entity_id
_entity_poly.type
_entity_poly.pdbx_seq_one_letter_code
_entity_poly.pdbx_strand_id
1 'polypeptide(L)'
;VDIFGVPYFYTCIIPKSEPDINQNFGGCCMYGGLTFNSSENERDKLITVQVTIDNRQSLGFTITTNKNMVTIQELDYKARHWLTKEKKLYEFDGSK
;
A
#
# COMPACT_ATOMS: atom_id res chain seq x y z
N VAL A 1 13.09 -10.28 4.55
CA VAL A 1 12.40 -8.97 4.62
C VAL A 1 11.04 -9.13 4.01
N ASP A 2 10.07 -8.36 4.45
CA ASP A 2 8.76 -8.28 3.80
C ASP A 2 8.69 -6.97 3.03
N ILE A 3 8.04 -7.04 1.86
CA ILE A 3 7.92 -5.91 0.94
C ILE A 3 6.45 -5.59 0.79
N PHE A 4 6.07 -4.35 1.04
CA PHE A 4 4.73 -3.84 0.77
C PHE A 4 4.81 -2.41 0.24
N GLY A 5 4.22 -2.13 -0.91
CA GLY A 5 4.13 -0.77 -1.43
C GLY A 5 3.29 -0.68 -2.69
N VAL A 6 3.20 0.55 -3.22
CA VAL A 6 2.44 0.85 -4.44
C VAL A 6 3.42 0.96 -5.60
N PRO A 7 3.41 0.04 -6.57
CA PRO A 7 4.32 0.09 -7.69
C PRO A 7 3.90 1.15 -8.71
N TYR A 8 4.89 1.71 -9.40
CA TYR A 8 4.70 2.53 -10.59
C TYR A 8 5.56 2.00 -11.75
N PHE A 9 5.09 2.28 -12.97
CA PHE A 9 5.64 1.67 -14.19
C PHE A 9 6.13 2.72 -15.19
N TYR A 10 5.32 3.74 -15.50
CA TYR A 10 5.57 4.66 -16.62
C TYR A 10 6.94 5.35 -16.57
N THR A 11 7.37 5.77 -15.37
CA THR A 11 8.67 6.42 -15.14
C THR A 11 9.69 5.50 -14.45
N CYS A 12 9.44 4.19 -14.40
CA CYS A 12 10.38 3.24 -13.81
C CYS A 12 11.47 2.90 -14.82
N ILE A 13 12.68 3.41 -14.59
CA ILE A 13 13.85 3.13 -15.41
C ILE A 13 14.71 2.12 -14.64
N ILE A 14 14.74 0.88 -15.13
CA ILE A 14 15.61 -0.17 -14.59
C ILE A 14 16.84 -0.25 -15.49
N PRO A 15 18.04 0.09 -14.99
CA PRO A 15 19.27 -0.05 -15.76
C PRO A 15 19.46 -1.52 -16.15
N LYS A 16 19.76 -1.77 -17.43
CA LYS A 16 20.15 -3.12 -17.90
C LYS A 16 21.57 -3.42 -17.40
N SER A 17 21.71 -3.89 -16.18
CA SER A 17 22.92 -4.57 -15.74
C SER A 17 22.81 -6.06 -16.13
N GLU A 18 23.41 -6.36 -17.30
CA GLU A 18 23.55 -7.67 -17.96
C GLU A 18 22.27 -8.31 -18.59
N PRO A 19 22.41 -8.93 -19.78
CA PRO A 19 21.28 -9.51 -20.49
C PRO A 19 20.97 -10.88 -19.90
N ASP A 20 20.15 -10.92 -18.86
CA ASP A 20 19.56 -12.19 -18.46
C ASP A 20 18.43 -12.49 -19.46
N ILE A 21 18.77 -13.25 -20.52
CA ILE A 21 17.95 -13.56 -21.71
C ILE A 21 16.61 -14.22 -21.34
N ASN A 22 16.44 -14.65 -20.08
CA ASN A 22 15.25 -15.32 -19.57
C ASN A 22 14.33 -14.43 -18.71
N GLN A 23 14.67 -13.16 -18.48
CA GLN A 23 13.80 -12.25 -17.73
C GLN A 23 13.04 -11.33 -18.68
N ASN A 24 11.76 -11.65 -18.91
CA ASN A 24 10.79 -10.68 -19.44
C ASN A 24 10.67 -9.51 -18.46
N PHE A 25 11.52 -8.49 -18.61
CA PHE A 25 11.51 -7.30 -17.77
C PHE A 25 10.32 -6.39 -18.13
N GLY A 26 9.14 -6.75 -17.62
CA GLY A 26 8.05 -5.82 -17.30
C GLY A 26 8.18 -5.32 -15.86
N GLY A 27 9.39 -4.91 -15.46
CA GLY A 27 9.68 -4.55 -14.07
C GLY A 27 8.91 -3.31 -13.59
N CYS A 28 8.81 -3.14 -12.27
CA CYS A 28 8.19 -1.99 -11.65
C CYS A 28 9.11 -1.39 -10.59
N CYS A 29 8.88 -0.13 -10.26
CA CYS A 29 9.62 0.57 -9.23
C CYS A 29 8.66 0.89 -8.10
N MET A 30 9.20 0.94 -6.89
CA MET A 30 8.49 1.41 -5.70
C MET A 30 9.51 2.05 -4.75
N TYR A 31 9.03 2.86 -3.82
CA TYR A 31 9.86 3.49 -2.78
C TYR A 31 9.53 2.90 -1.42
N GLY A 32 10.58 2.60 -0.64
CA GLY A 32 10.45 2.13 0.74
C GLY A 32 9.80 0.76 0.84
N GLY A 33 8.85 0.62 1.78
CA GLY A 33 8.03 -0.58 1.90
C GLY A 33 8.70 -1.81 2.53
N LEU A 34 9.92 -1.64 3.05
CA LEU A 34 10.70 -2.73 3.63
C LEU A 34 10.48 -2.83 5.13
N THR A 35 10.18 -4.04 5.60
CA THR A 35 10.20 -4.41 7.02
C THR A 35 11.05 -5.65 7.22
N PHE A 36 11.68 -5.78 8.39
CA PHE A 36 12.30 -7.06 8.76
C PHE A 36 11.21 -8.13 8.85
N ASN A 37 11.50 -9.31 8.29
CA ASN A 37 10.59 -10.42 8.36
C ASN A 37 10.68 -10.99 9.78
N SER A 38 9.53 -11.13 10.43
CA SER A 38 9.40 -11.73 11.75
C SER A 38 9.06 -13.20 11.60
N SER A 39 9.81 -14.07 12.27
CA SER A 39 9.58 -15.52 12.27
C SER A 39 8.46 -15.97 13.20
N GLU A 40 7.80 -15.04 13.90
CA GLU A 40 6.69 -15.38 14.79
C GLU A 40 5.38 -15.54 13.99
N ASN A 41 4.53 -16.47 14.42
CA ASN A 41 3.15 -16.59 13.92
C ASN A 41 2.34 -15.38 14.42
N GLU A 42 2.54 -14.23 13.78
CA GLU A 42 1.90 -12.99 14.19
C GLU A 42 0.43 -13.00 13.78
N ARG A 43 -0.45 -12.90 14.79
CA ARG A 43 -1.89 -12.71 14.57
C ARG A 43 -2.15 -11.36 13.92
N ASP A 44 -3.20 -11.29 13.13
CA ASP A 44 -3.67 -10.03 12.55
C ASP A 44 -3.99 -9.01 13.65
N LYS A 45 -3.37 -7.84 13.53
CA LYS A 45 -3.61 -6.67 14.36
C LYS A 45 -4.60 -5.78 13.65
N LEU A 46 -5.62 -5.34 14.39
CA LEU A 46 -6.68 -4.46 13.91
C LEU A 46 -6.33 -3.01 14.21
N ILE A 47 -6.38 -2.15 13.19
CA ILE A 47 -6.11 -0.72 13.30
C ILE A 47 -7.36 0.03 12.85
N THR A 48 -7.96 0.80 13.77
CA THR A 48 -9.12 1.63 13.48
C THR A 48 -8.71 2.93 12.81
N VAL A 49 -9.28 3.21 11.65
CA VAL A 49 -9.14 4.45 10.90
C VAL A 49 -10.41 5.27 11.10
N GLN A 50 -10.25 6.51 11.54
CA GLN A 50 -11.33 7.49 11.67
C GLN A 50 -11.19 8.52 10.56
N VAL A 51 -12.29 8.76 9.85
CA VAL A 51 -12.37 9.72 8.74
C VAL A 51 -13.38 10.80 9.09
N THR A 52 -12.95 12.05 8.98
CA THR A 52 -13.80 13.22 9.18
C THR A 52 -14.18 13.81 7.83
N ILE A 53 -15.46 14.07 7.61
CA ILE A 53 -16.02 14.65 6.39
C ILE A 53 -16.64 16.00 6.76
N ASP A 54 -16.21 17.06 6.08
CA ASP A 54 -16.65 18.45 6.27
C ASP A 54 -16.64 18.93 7.73
N ASN A 55 -15.72 18.41 8.56
CA ASN A 55 -15.65 18.65 10.00
C ASN A 55 -16.95 18.35 10.78
N ARG A 56 -17.86 17.53 10.23
CA ARG A 56 -19.20 17.29 10.81
C ARG A 56 -19.52 15.81 10.93
N GLN A 57 -19.22 15.02 9.91
CA GLN A 57 -19.51 13.60 9.89
C GLN A 57 -18.24 12.80 10.17
N SER A 58 -18.39 11.68 10.87
CA SER A 58 -17.30 10.74 11.14
C SER A 58 -17.66 9.34 10.66
N LEU A 59 -16.71 8.69 10.00
CA LEU A 59 -16.79 7.30 9.60
C LEU A 59 -15.59 6.55 10.18
N GLY A 60 -15.86 5.43 10.86
CA GLY A 60 -14.84 4.52 11.35
C GLY A 60 -14.82 3.23 10.53
N PHE A 61 -13.62 2.76 10.18
CA PHE A 61 -13.41 1.42 9.63
C PHE A 61 -12.10 0.82 10.14
N THR A 62 -11.88 -0.46 9.88
CA THR A 62 -10.70 -1.17 10.38
C THR A 62 -9.88 -1.71 9.22
N ILE A 63 -8.55 -1.55 9.31
CA ILE A 63 -7.58 -2.21 8.46
C ILE A 63 -6.76 -3.20 9.30
N THR A 64 -6.20 -4.23 8.66
CA THR A 64 -5.40 -5.25 9.36
C THR A 64 -3.95 -5.22 8.92
N THR A 65 -3.03 -5.60 9.81
CA THR A 65 -1.67 -6.00 9.45
C THR A 65 -1.22 -7.11 10.39
N ASN A 66 -0.49 -8.08 9.87
CA ASN A 66 0.15 -9.10 10.69
C ASN A 66 1.53 -8.65 11.18
N LYS A 67 2.01 -7.44 10.88
CA LYS A 67 3.36 -6.97 11.26
C LYS A 67 3.36 -6.24 12.60
N ASN A 68 4.34 -6.51 13.45
CA ASN A 68 4.59 -5.77 14.68
C ASN A 68 5.13 -4.35 14.39
N MET A 69 6.09 -4.27 13.46
CA MET A 69 6.60 -3.01 12.93
C MET A 69 6.18 -2.90 11.47
N VAL A 70 5.23 -2.02 11.19
CA VAL A 70 4.62 -1.82 9.87
C VAL A 70 5.02 -0.46 9.29
N THR A 71 5.20 -0.38 7.98
CA THR A 71 5.45 0.91 7.32
C THR A 71 4.17 1.74 7.25
N ILE A 72 4.30 3.06 7.37
CA ILE A 72 3.18 3.98 7.15
C ILE A 72 2.61 3.83 5.73
N GLN A 73 3.45 3.51 4.74
CA GLN A 73 3.02 3.25 3.37
C GLN A 73 2.02 2.09 3.26
N GLU A 74 2.23 1.00 4.01
CA GLU A 74 1.28 -0.12 4.04
C GLU A 74 -0.07 0.31 4.62
N LEU A 75 -0.05 1.06 5.72
CA LEU A 75 -1.27 1.54 6.38
C LEU A 75 -2.02 2.56 5.51
N ASP A 76 -1.31 3.50 4.89
CA ASP A 76 -1.88 4.51 4.00
C ASP A 76 -2.54 3.86 2.78
N TYR A 77 -1.85 2.91 2.12
CA TYR A 77 -2.45 2.17 1.01
C TYR A 77 -3.72 1.44 1.43
N LYS A 78 -3.72 0.71 2.55
CA LYS A 78 -4.89 -0.04 3.01
C LYS A 78 -6.07 0.90 3.31
N ALA A 79 -5.81 2.03 3.95
CA ALA A 79 -6.84 3.04 4.24
C ALA A 79 -7.42 3.66 2.95
N ARG A 80 -6.55 4.14 2.04
CA ARG A 80 -7.01 4.73 0.78
C ARG A 80 -7.67 3.72 -0.15
N HIS A 81 -7.21 2.48 -0.15
CA HIS A 81 -7.84 1.39 -0.91
C HIS A 81 -9.29 1.18 -0.44
N TRP A 82 -9.51 1.07 0.87
CA TRP A 82 -10.85 0.94 1.44
C TRP A 82 -11.72 2.15 1.09
N LEU A 83 -11.20 3.37 1.27
CA LEU A 83 -11.95 4.60 0.96
C LEU A 83 -12.26 4.75 -0.52
N THR A 84 -11.35 4.33 -1.40
CA THR A 84 -11.59 4.35 -2.85
C THR A 84 -12.71 3.37 -3.20
N LYS A 85 -12.67 2.16 -2.64
CA LYS A 85 -13.66 1.12 -2.92
C LYS A 85 -15.05 1.44 -2.36
N GLU A 86 -15.13 1.85 -1.09
CA GLU A 86 -16.39 1.97 -0.35
C GLU A 86 -16.97 3.39 -0.36
N LYS A 87 -16.12 4.40 -0.61
CA LYS A 87 -16.49 5.82 -0.58
C LYS A 87 -16.10 6.59 -1.83
N LYS A 88 -15.57 5.91 -2.85
CA LYS A 88 -15.21 6.53 -4.13
C LYS A 88 -14.25 7.71 -3.97
N LEU A 89 -13.31 7.59 -3.03
CA LEU A 89 -12.28 8.61 -2.78
C LEU A 89 -11.59 9.08 -4.07
N TYR A 90 -11.33 8.14 -5.00
CA TYR A 90 -10.84 8.45 -6.33
C TYR A 90 -11.75 7.79 -7.37
N GLU A 91 -12.35 8.58 -8.26
CA GLU A 91 -13.00 8.12 -9.48
C GLU A 91 -12.18 8.59 -10.71
N PHE A 92 -12.51 8.05 -11.89
CA PHE A 92 -11.77 8.37 -13.12
C PHE A 92 -11.88 9.85 -13.50
N ASP A 93 -13.06 10.43 -13.30
CA ASP A 93 -13.41 11.80 -13.67
C ASP A 93 -13.22 12.83 -12.55
N GLY A 94 -12.76 12.39 -11.37
CA GLY A 94 -12.50 13.27 -10.23
C GLY A 94 -12.80 12.61 -8.90
N SER A 95 -12.76 13.41 -7.84
CA SER A 95 -13.19 13.03 -6.49
C SER A 95 -14.36 13.94 -6.11
N LYS A 96 -15.33 13.41 -5.36
CA LYS A 96 -16.54 14.13 -4.94
C LYS A 96 -16.58 14.28 -3.43
#